data_AF-A0ABD3Z1J2-F1
#
_entry.id   AF-A0ABD3Z1J2-F1
#
_cell.length_a   1.000
_cell.length_b   1.000
_cell.length_c   1.000
_cell.angle_alpha   90.00
_cell.angle_beta   90.00
_cell.angle_gamma   90.00
#
_symmetry.space_group_name_H-M   'P 1'
#
loop_
_entity.id
_entity.type
_entity.pdbx_description
1 polymer ?
#
loop_
_entity_poly.entity_id
_entity_poly.type
_entity_poly.pdbx_seq_one_letter_code
_entity_poly.pdbx_strand_id
1 'polypeptide(L)' 'MNKVGVVSADGATTLDGLEAKLAEKAAAAGSSGYTITSANGNNKLSGTAVIYK' A
#
# COMPACT_ATOMS: atom_id res chain seq x y z
N MET A 1 17.29 2.26 -6.69
CA MET A 1 15.94 1.94 -6.21
C MET A 1 15.74 0.45 -6.39
N ASN A 2 15.93 -0.32 -5.33
CA ASN A 2 15.71 -1.76 -5.40
C ASN A 2 14.31 -2.06 -4.89
N LYS A 3 13.52 -2.77 -5.69
CA LYS A 3 12.21 -3.25 -5.24
C LYS A 3 12.44 -4.19 -4.06
N VAL A 4 11.93 -3.81 -2.90
CA VAL A 4 11.96 -4.62 -1.68
C VAL A 4 10.87 -5.68 -1.75
N GLY A 5 9.70 -5.31 -2.24
CA GLY A 5 8.54 -6.18 -2.27
C GLY A 5 7.28 -5.47 -2.70
N VAL A 6 6.15 -6.11 -2.39
CA VAL A 6 4.80 -5.58 -2.62
C VAL A 6 4.01 -5.78 -1.34
N VAL A 7 3.34 -4.73 -0.90
CA VAL A 7 2.41 -4.74 0.23
C VAL A 7 1.00 -4.61 -0.31
N SER A 8 0.07 -5.34 0.28
CA SER A 8 -1.36 -5.25 -0.03
C SER A 8 -2.12 -4.77 1.19
N ALA A 9 -3.13 -3.93 0.96
CA ALA A 9 -4.06 -3.49 1.98
C ALA A 9 -5.49 -3.68 1.49
N ASP A 10 -6.37 -4.02 2.41
CA ASP A 10 -7.78 -4.28 2.13
C ASP A 10 -8.65 -3.84 3.31
N GLY A 11 -9.95 -3.78 3.04
CA GLY A 11 -10.96 -3.40 4.04
C GLY A 11 -10.91 -1.94 4.43
N ALA A 12 -10.38 -1.06 3.58
CA ALA A 12 -10.51 0.38 3.77
C ALA A 12 -11.87 0.86 3.23
N THR A 13 -12.46 1.87 3.84
CA THR A 13 -13.69 2.53 3.35
C THR A 13 -13.40 3.83 2.61
N THR A 14 -12.19 4.38 2.79
CA THR A 14 -11.71 5.60 2.13
C THR A 14 -10.32 5.38 1.55
N LEU A 15 -9.95 6.21 0.56
CA LEU A 15 -8.65 6.14 -0.09
C LEU A 15 -7.53 6.41 0.92
N ASP A 16 -7.73 7.40 1.81
CA ASP A 16 -6.81 7.72 2.90
C ASP A 16 -6.58 6.54 3.85
N GLY A 17 -7.64 5.80 4.19
CA GLY A 17 -7.52 4.61 5.04
C GLY A 17 -6.77 3.48 4.36
N LEU A 18 -6.90 3.34 3.04
CA LEU A 18 -6.13 2.38 2.26
C LEU A 18 -4.66 2.79 2.22
N GLU A 19 -4.40 4.06 1.97
CA GLU A 19 -3.06 4.62 1.87
C GLU A 19 -2.32 4.56 3.21
N ALA A 20 -2.98 4.90 4.32
CA ALA A 20 -2.41 4.75 5.66
C ALA A 20 -2.00 3.30 5.97
N LYS A 21 -2.84 2.32 5.63
CA LYS A 21 -2.50 0.89 5.80
C LYS A 21 -1.32 0.46 4.92
N LEU A 22 -1.27 0.93 3.67
CA LEU A 22 -0.17 0.63 2.75
C LEU A 22 1.13 1.27 3.25
N ALA A 23 1.07 2.52 3.70
CA ALA A 23 2.20 3.27 4.24
C ALA A 23 2.74 2.61 5.52
N GLU A 24 1.86 2.18 6.43
CA GLU A 24 2.24 1.48 7.65
C GLU A 24 2.94 0.14 7.34
N LYS A 25 2.40 -0.65 6.39
CA LYS A 25 3.05 -1.88 5.92
C LYS A 25 4.38 -1.60 5.22
N ALA A 26 4.47 -0.53 4.43
CA ALA A 26 5.69 -0.15 3.73
C ALA A 26 6.79 0.32 4.70
N ALA A 27 6.41 1.06 5.75
CA ALA A 27 7.30 1.48 6.82
C ALA A 27 7.77 0.28 7.66
N ALA A 28 6.85 -0.63 8.01
CA ALA A 28 7.17 -1.87 8.72
C ALA A 28 8.12 -2.78 7.93
N ALA A 29 8.01 -2.78 6.59
CA ALA A 29 8.94 -3.48 5.71
C ALA A 29 10.30 -2.77 5.56
N GLY A 30 10.48 -1.59 6.17
CA GLY A 30 11.72 -0.82 6.10
C GLY A 30 12.02 -0.25 4.71
N SER A 31 10.97 0.10 3.97
CA SER A 31 11.08 0.78 2.67
C SER A 31 11.30 2.28 2.86
N SER A 32 12.09 2.90 1.98
CA SER A 32 12.29 4.35 1.94
C SER A 32 11.31 5.05 0.98
N GLY A 33 10.56 4.28 0.20
CA GLY A 33 9.50 4.80 -0.65
C GLY A 33 8.56 3.68 -1.09
N TYR A 34 7.32 4.06 -1.39
CA TYR A 34 6.31 3.15 -1.90
C TYR A 34 5.54 3.78 -3.07
N THR A 35 5.00 2.96 -3.94
CA THR A 35 4.17 3.38 -5.07
C THR A 35 2.95 2.50 -5.17
N ILE A 36 1.78 3.10 -5.08
CA ILE A 36 0.51 2.40 -5.24
C ILE A 36 0.37 2.00 -6.71
N THR A 37 0.32 0.69 -6.97
CA THR A 37 0.12 0.15 -8.33
C THR A 37 -1.33 -0.14 -8.63
N SER A 38 -2.14 -0.39 -7.60
CA SER A 38 -3.58 -0.56 -7.76
C SER A 38 -4.33 -0.06 -6.52
N ALA A 39 -5.45 0.62 -6.75
CA ALA A 39 -6.42 0.99 -5.74
C ALA A 39 -7.81 0.80 -6.34
N ASN A 40 -8.47 -0.30 -5.97
CA ASN A 40 -9.77 -0.69 -6.49
C ASN A 40 -10.71 -1.03 -5.34
N GLY A 41 -12.00 -0.70 -5.47
CA GLY A 41 -13.00 -1.11 -4.50
C GLY A 41 -14.41 -0.91 -4.97
N ASN A 42 -15.24 -1.94 -4.76
CA ASN A 42 -16.69 -1.88 -4.89
C ASN A 42 -17.26 -2.12 -3.49
N ASN A 43 -17.53 -1.04 -2.75
CA ASN A 43 -17.90 -0.98 -1.32
C ASN A 43 -16.75 -1.04 -0.30
N LYS A 44 -15.76 -1.93 -0.47
CA LYS A 44 -14.50 -1.92 0.32
C LYS A 44 -13.31 -1.70 -0.61
N LEU A 45 -12.47 -0.73 -0.27
CA LEU A 45 -11.23 -0.44 -0.97
C LEU A 45 -10.16 -1.47 -0.62
N SER A 46 -9.47 -1.85 -1.68
CA SER A 46 -8.32 -2.75 -1.67
C SER A 46 -7.28 -2.21 -2.63
N GLY A 47 -6.02 -2.45 -2.32
CA GLY A 47 -4.94 -1.94 -3.15
C GLY A 47 -3.62 -2.61 -2.86
N THR A 48 -2.71 -2.43 -3.80
CA THR A 48 -1.36 -2.94 -3.73
C THR A 48 -0.39 -1.79 -3.93
N ALA A 49 0.65 -1.74 -3.11
CA ALA A 49 1.77 -0.84 -3.28
C ALA A 49 3.07 -1.62 -3.41
N VAL A 50 3.88 -1.23 -4.38
CA VAL A 50 5.26 -1.70 -4.51
C VAL A 50 6.11 -0.85 -3.57
N ILE A 51 6.98 -1.50 -2.81
CA ILE A 51 7.87 -0.84 -1.84
C ILE A 51 9.33 -0.93 -2.31
N TYR A 52 10.09 0.13 -2.05
CA TYR A 52 11.47 0.32 -2.52
C TYR A 52 12.40 0.66 -1.36
N LYS A 53 13.64 0.16 -1.45
CA LYS A 53 14.78 0.58 -0.63
C LYS A 53 15.72 1.42 -1.49
#